data_AF-A0A3D2X8Z0-F1
#
_entry.id   AF-A0A3D2X8Z0-F1
#
_cell.length_a   1.000
_cell.length_b   1.000
_cell.length_c   1.000
_cell.angle_alpha   90.00
_cell.angle_beta   90.00
_cell.angle_gamma   90.00
#
_symmetry.space_group_name_H-M   'P 1'
#
loop_
_entity.id
_entity.type
_entity.pdbx_description
1 polymer ?
#
loop_
_entity_poly.entity_id
_entity_poly.type
_entity_poly.pdbx_seq_one_letter_code
_entity_poly.pdbx_strand_id
1 'polypeptide(L)'
;MKVLARYGSNRLKKLNQMFLGLLLPCAPVIMHCRAACSLSVMHKSKEQIEVFSCFVHLILCNRLLIQPLVSTEDFTVYLIYQEDMLLEKVNDERARLLLDSFDYPHDSLSDIVSRLSVRLEEYFYEDEAFPHELGVFLG
;
A
#
# COMPACT_ATOMS: atom_id res chain seq x y z
N MET A 1 22.43 4.75 14.50
CA MET A 1 22.27 3.71 13.45
C MET A 1 23.35 2.62 13.55
N LYS A 2 23.36 1.79 14.60
CA LYS A 2 24.36 0.72 14.81
C LYS A 2 23.79 -0.71 14.64
N VAL A 3 22.67 -0.87 13.95
CA VAL A 3 22.00 -2.17 13.79
C VAL A 3 22.56 -2.98 12.59
N LEU A 4 23.25 -2.35 11.64
CA LEU A 4 23.65 -3.02 10.39
C LEU A 4 25.03 -3.70 10.44
N ALA A 5 25.81 -3.54 11.51
CA ALA A 5 27.21 -3.99 11.55
C ALA A 5 27.42 -5.47 11.96
N ARG A 6 26.34 -6.26 12.16
CA ARG A 6 26.43 -7.64 12.69
C ARG A 6 26.20 -8.77 11.67
N TYR A 7 26.04 -8.48 10.38
CA TYR A 7 25.67 -9.50 9.39
C TYR A 7 26.71 -9.61 8.26
N GLY A 8 27.10 -10.85 7.91
CA GLY A 8 28.00 -11.14 6.80
C GLY A 8 27.50 -10.54 5.47
N SER A 9 28.44 -10.10 4.63
CA SER A 9 28.22 -9.30 3.41
C SER A 9 27.05 -9.79 2.53
N ASN A 10 26.91 -11.10 2.31
CA ASN A 10 25.85 -11.67 1.48
C ASN A 10 24.45 -11.57 2.09
N ARG A 11 24.32 -11.75 3.41
CA ARG A 11 23.01 -11.64 4.09
C ARG A 11 22.55 -10.19 4.10
N LEU A 12 23.45 -9.25 4.39
CA LEU A 12 23.15 -7.82 4.35
C LEU A 12 22.71 -7.38 2.94
N LYS A 13 23.38 -7.87 1.90
CA LYS A 13 22.99 -7.60 0.51
C LYS A 13 21.56 -8.09 0.21
N LYS A 14 21.19 -9.30 0.65
CA LYS A 14 19.84 -9.85 0.48
C LYS A 14 18.78 -9.02 1.20
N LEU A 15 19.03 -8.62 2.45
CA LEU A 15 18.11 -7.78 3.23
C LEU A 15 17.93 -6.40 2.58
N ASN A 16 19.01 -5.79 2.10
CA ASN A 16 18.95 -4.52 1.38
C ASN A 16 18.14 -4.65 0.08
N GLN A 17 18.30 -5.74 -0.66
CA GLN A 17 17.48 -6.00 -1.86
C GLN A 17 16.00 -6.13 -1.53
N MET A 18 15.65 -6.85 -0.46
CA MET A 18 14.27 -6.95 0.01
C MET A 18 13.71 -5.58 0.39
N PHE A 19 14.48 -4.79 1.16
CA PHE A 19 14.07 -3.46 1.57
C PHE A 19 13.87 -2.51 0.38
N LEU A 20 14.80 -2.51 -0.58
CA LEU A 20 14.68 -1.73 -1.82
C LEU A 20 13.46 -2.14 -2.64
N GLY A 21 13.12 -3.44 -2.66
CA GLY A 21 11.91 -3.94 -3.32
C GLY A 21 10.62 -3.37 -2.73
N LEU A 22 10.58 -3.09 -1.42
CA LEU A 22 9.47 -2.41 -0.76
C LEU A 22 9.52 -0.88 -0.98
N LEU A 23 10.73 -0.31 -0.92
CA LEU A 23 10.92 1.15 -0.95
C LEU A 23 10.63 1.76 -2.33
N LEU A 24 11.11 1.14 -3.41
CA LEU A 24 11.05 1.73 -4.75
C LEU A 24 9.62 2.01 -5.24
N PRO A 25 8.65 1.09 -5.11
CA PRO A 25 7.25 1.37 -5.46
C PRO A 25 6.65 2.54 -4.69
N CYS A 26 7.13 2.76 -3.46
CA CYS A 26 6.61 3.77 -2.54
C CYS A 26 7.37 5.10 -2.63
N ALA A 27 8.51 5.14 -3.32
CA ALA A 27 9.35 6.33 -3.42
C ALA A 27 8.58 7.57 -3.93
N PRO A 28 7.69 7.49 -4.94
CA PRO A 28 6.90 8.66 -5.35
C PRO A 28 5.97 9.20 -4.27
N VAL A 29 5.41 8.34 -3.41
CA VAL A 29 4.54 8.75 -2.30
C VAL A 29 5.36 9.38 -1.18
N ILE A 30 6.51 8.79 -0.85
CA ILE A 30 7.47 9.34 0.13
C ILE A 30 7.98 10.71 -0.31
N MET A 31 8.17 10.92 -1.60
CA MET A 31 8.60 12.21 -2.18
C MET A 31 7.43 13.19 -2.38
N HIS A 32 6.21 12.87 -1.94
CA HIS A 32 5.00 13.67 -2.14
C HIS A 32 4.67 13.99 -3.61
N CYS A 33 5.11 13.13 -4.54
CA CYS A 33 4.81 13.23 -5.97
C CYS A 33 3.57 12.42 -6.38
N ARG A 34 3.10 11.50 -5.52
CA ARG A 34 1.93 10.65 -5.76
C ARG A 34 1.11 10.51 -4.48
N ALA A 35 -0.21 10.54 -4.59
CA ALA A 35 -1.10 10.44 -3.43
C ALA A 35 -1.01 9.07 -2.73
N ALA A 36 -0.92 7.98 -3.50
CA ALA A 36 -0.83 6.63 -2.97
C ALA A 36 -0.04 5.67 -3.86
N CYS A 37 0.31 4.51 -3.32
CA CYS A 37 0.80 3.35 -4.05
C CYS A 37 0.26 2.07 -3.40
N SER A 38 0.18 0.98 -4.17
CA SER A 38 -0.08 -0.35 -3.65
C SER A 38 1.21 -1.16 -3.57
N LEU A 39 1.29 -2.04 -2.57
CA LEU A 39 2.43 -2.93 -2.36
C LEU A 39 1.95 -4.31 -1.92
N SER A 40 2.31 -5.34 -2.68
CA SER A 40 2.07 -6.74 -2.27
C SER A 40 3.27 -7.26 -1.49
N VAL A 41 3.03 -7.75 -0.27
CA VAL A 41 4.06 -8.22 0.64
C VAL A 41 3.82 -9.69 0.98
N MET A 42 4.84 -10.52 0.74
CA MET A 42 4.85 -11.91 1.16
C MET A 42 5.38 -12.04 2.59
N HIS A 43 4.67 -12.81 3.43
CA HIS A 43 5.03 -13.01 4.84
C HIS A 43 5.58 -14.43 5.10
N LYS A 44 6.44 -14.93 4.21
CA LYS A 44 6.88 -16.35 4.20
C LYS A 44 8.12 -16.64 5.05
N SER A 45 8.90 -15.62 5.40
CA SER A 45 10.18 -15.79 6.11
C SER A 45 10.39 -14.75 7.21
N LYS A 46 11.19 -15.10 8.21
CA LYS A 46 11.57 -14.20 9.32
C LYS A 46 12.26 -12.93 8.78
N GLU A 47 13.13 -13.06 7.78
CA GLU A 47 13.77 -11.90 7.16
C GLU A 47 12.76 -10.95 6.49
N GLN A 48 11.74 -11.48 5.81
CA GLN A 48 10.69 -10.64 5.22
C GLN A 48 9.91 -9.87 6.28
N ILE A 49 9.58 -10.51 7.41
CA ILE A 49 8.88 -9.88 8.53
C ILE A 49 9.75 -8.78 9.15
N GLU A 50 11.04 -9.04 9.38
CA GLU A 50 12.00 -8.06 9.92
C GLU A 50 12.17 -6.86 8.98
N VAL A 51 12.32 -7.11 7.68
CA VAL A 51 12.45 -6.06 6.66
C VAL A 51 11.17 -5.25 6.54
N PHE A 52 10.01 -5.90 6.53
CA PHE A 52 8.71 -5.22 6.49
C PHE A 52 8.48 -4.36 7.73
N SER A 53 8.89 -4.83 8.92
CA SER A 53 8.80 -4.04 10.15
C SER A 53 9.65 -2.76 10.07
N CYS A 54 10.88 -2.86 9.53
CA CYS A 54 11.73 -1.69 9.26
C CYS A 54 11.09 -0.74 8.24
N PHE A 55 10.47 -1.30 7.21
CA PHE A 55 9.78 -0.54 6.17
C PHE A 55 8.57 0.23 6.72
N VAL A 56 7.70 -0.43 7.50
CA VAL A 56 6.56 0.22 8.17
C VAL A 56 7.04 1.37 9.06
N HIS A 57 8.11 1.18 9.82
CA HIS A 57 8.69 2.26 10.61
C HIS A 57 9.10 3.46 9.74
N LEU A 58 9.73 3.23 8.57
CA LEU A 58 10.07 4.29 7.63
C LEU A 58 8.82 5.02 7.10
N ILE A 59 7.76 4.30 6.73
CA ILE A 59 6.49 4.88 6.26
C ILE A 59 5.92 5.83 7.33
N LEU A 60 5.82 5.36 8.57
CA LEU A 60 5.29 6.15 9.69
C LEU A 60 6.17 7.36 10.01
N CYS A 61 7.51 7.24 9.92
CA CYS A 61 8.42 8.37 10.09
C CYS A 61 8.25 9.47 9.04
N ASN A 62 7.74 9.12 7.85
CA ASN A 62 7.40 10.07 6.79
C ASN A 62 5.95 10.56 6.85
N ARG A 63 5.23 10.28 7.95
CA ARG A 63 3.81 10.67 8.15
C ARG A 63 2.88 10.15 7.05
N LEU A 64 3.23 8.99 6.49
CA LEU A 64 2.38 8.27 5.56
C LEU A 64 1.52 7.26 6.33
N LEU A 65 0.34 6.97 5.80
CA LEU A 65 -0.52 5.91 6.29
C LEU A 65 -0.28 4.62 5.50
N ILE A 66 -0.48 3.49 6.17
CA ILE A 66 -0.43 2.17 5.57
C ILE A 66 -1.63 1.35 6.04
N GLN A 67 -2.38 0.80 5.09
CA GLN A 67 -3.59 0.04 5.36
C GLN A 67 -3.58 -1.27 4.55
N PRO A 68 -3.77 -2.44 5.16
CA PRO A 68 -4.01 -3.66 4.41
C PRO A 68 -5.35 -3.55 3.67
N LEU A 69 -5.36 -3.85 2.37
CA LEU A 69 -6.58 -3.90 1.54
C LEU A 69 -7.13 -5.32 1.40
N VAL A 70 -6.25 -6.31 1.30
CA VAL A 70 -6.64 -7.72 1.22
C VAL A 70 -5.47 -8.57 1.69
N SER A 71 -5.76 -9.59 2.48
CA SER A 71 -4.78 -10.59 2.93
C SER A 71 -5.19 -11.96 2.45
N THR A 72 -4.28 -12.66 1.79
CA THR A 72 -4.38 -14.06 1.41
C THR A 72 -3.44 -14.90 2.29
N GLU A 73 -3.44 -16.21 2.14
CA GLU A 73 -2.46 -17.08 2.81
C GLU A 73 -1.01 -16.77 2.39
N ASP A 74 -0.80 -16.27 1.17
CA ASP A 74 0.52 -16.08 0.58
C ASP A 74 1.08 -14.65 0.72
N PHE A 75 0.21 -13.65 0.66
CA PHE A 75 0.58 -12.24 0.65
C PHE A 75 -0.54 -11.33 1.14
N THR A 76 -0.16 -10.13 1.57
CA THR A 76 -1.07 -9.02 1.86
C THR A 76 -0.79 -7.87 0.90
N VAL A 77 -1.85 -7.28 0.33
CA VAL A 77 -1.78 -6.02 -0.43
C VAL A 77 -1.99 -4.88 0.54
N TYR A 78 -1.06 -3.93 0.56
CA TYR A 78 -1.16 -2.71 1.34
C TYR A 78 -1.38 -1.51 0.43
N LEU A 79 -2.24 -0.60 0.85
CA LEU A 79 -2.28 0.77 0.36
C LEU A 79 -1.38 1.63 1.25
N ILE A 80 -0.48 2.39 0.64
CA ILE A 80 0.36 3.36 1.33
C ILE A 80 0.07 4.73 0.72
N TYR A 81 -0.27 5.70 1.55
CA TYR A 81 -0.82 6.96 1.05
C TYR A 81 -0.52 8.15 1.95
N GLN A 82 -0.56 9.33 1.34
CA GLN A 82 -0.64 10.61 2.03
C GLN A 82 -2.12 11.00 2.12
N GLU A 83 -2.61 11.22 3.35
CA GLU A 83 -4.03 11.35 3.65
C GLU A 83 -4.70 12.51 2.88
N ASP A 84 -4.16 13.72 3.00
CA ASP A 84 -4.73 14.92 2.38
C ASP A 84 -4.73 14.82 0.84
N MET A 85 -3.63 14.36 0.26
CA MET A 85 -3.49 14.22 -1.19
C MET A 85 -4.43 13.14 -1.74
N LEU A 86 -4.61 12.03 -1.02
CA LEU A 86 -5.53 10.98 -1.46
C LEU A 86 -6.97 11.44 -1.33
N LEU A 87 -7.31 12.14 -0.23
CA LEU A 87 -8.65 12.70 -0.04
C LEU A 87 -9.01 13.71 -1.13
N GLU A 88 -8.10 14.62 -1.49
CA GLU A 88 -8.31 15.55 -2.60
C GLU A 88 -8.53 14.78 -3.91
N LYS A 89 -7.71 13.75 -4.15
CA LYS A 89 -7.78 12.97 -5.39
C LYS A 89 -9.08 12.18 -5.55
N VAL A 90 -9.53 11.47 -4.53
CA VAL A 90 -10.76 10.68 -4.60
C VAL A 90 -12.01 11.55 -4.65
N ASN A 91 -11.89 12.85 -4.31
CA ASN A 91 -12.97 13.83 -4.39
C ASN A 91 -12.90 14.73 -5.64
N ASP A 92 -11.93 14.54 -6.54
CA ASP A 92 -11.95 15.18 -7.85
C ASP A 92 -13.24 14.78 -8.59
N GLU A 93 -13.82 15.71 -9.36
CA GLU A 93 -15.11 15.51 -10.02
C GLU A 93 -15.13 14.24 -10.90
N ARG A 94 -14.05 13.99 -11.64
CA ARG A 94 -13.96 12.81 -12.52
C ARG A 94 -13.74 11.53 -11.74
N ALA A 95 -12.91 11.59 -10.70
CA ALA A 95 -12.72 10.49 -9.77
C ALA A 95 -14.06 10.10 -9.15
N ARG A 96 -14.85 11.08 -8.74
CA ARG A 96 -16.13 10.84 -8.09
C ARG A 96 -17.15 10.21 -9.01
N LEU A 97 -17.32 10.71 -10.22
CA LEU A 97 -18.20 10.09 -11.20
C LEU A 97 -17.89 8.59 -11.43
N LEU A 98 -16.60 8.23 -11.43
CA LEU A 98 -16.20 6.83 -11.57
C LEU A 98 -16.48 6.03 -10.29
N LEU A 99 -16.06 6.54 -9.14
CA LEU A 99 -16.23 5.85 -7.85
C LEU A 99 -17.73 5.67 -7.49
N ASP A 100 -18.60 6.61 -7.86
CA ASP A 100 -20.04 6.51 -7.65
C ASP A 100 -20.66 5.35 -8.44
N SER A 101 -20.11 5.02 -9.61
CA SER A 101 -20.57 3.87 -10.41
C SER A 101 -20.25 2.51 -9.78
N PHE A 102 -19.43 2.48 -8.73
CA PHE A 102 -19.07 1.30 -7.95
C PHE A 102 -19.54 1.38 -6.48
N ASP A 103 -20.49 2.29 -6.20
CA ASP A 103 -21.11 2.48 -4.88
C ASP A 103 -20.12 2.87 -3.77
N TYR A 104 -19.10 3.68 -4.09
CA TYR A 104 -18.20 4.21 -3.07
C TYR A 104 -18.85 5.33 -2.26
N PRO A 105 -18.69 5.32 -0.92
CA PRO A 105 -19.25 6.35 -0.06
C PRO A 105 -18.60 7.72 -0.30
N HIS A 106 -19.25 8.76 0.22
CA HIS A 106 -18.77 10.15 0.19
C HIS A 106 -18.33 10.66 1.57
N ASP A 107 -18.42 9.83 2.61
CA ASP A 107 -18.22 10.23 4.00
C ASP A 107 -16.73 10.49 4.30
N SER A 108 -16.02 9.50 4.83
CA SER A 108 -14.61 9.63 5.19
C SER A 108 -13.71 8.88 4.21
N LEU A 109 -12.43 9.30 4.12
CA LEU A 109 -11.43 8.56 3.37
C LEU A 109 -11.31 7.11 3.85
N SER A 110 -11.48 6.88 5.16
CA SER A 110 -11.49 5.54 5.75
C SER A 110 -12.61 4.67 5.15
N ASP A 111 -13.81 5.21 4.98
CA ASP A 111 -14.95 4.47 4.40
C ASP A 111 -14.71 4.19 2.91
N ILE A 112 -14.15 5.16 2.18
CA ILE A 112 -13.78 5.02 0.77
C ILE A 112 -12.73 3.91 0.60
N VAL A 113 -11.66 3.92 1.42
CA VAL A 113 -10.62 2.88 1.38
C VAL A 113 -11.18 1.52 1.84
N SER A 114 -12.10 1.51 2.80
CA SER A 114 -12.77 0.28 3.23
C SER A 114 -13.60 -0.34 2.10
N ARG A 115 -14.30 0.48 1.30
CA ARG A 115 -14.99 -0.03 0.10
C ARG A 115 -14.02 -0.62 -0.92
N LEU A 116 -12.86 0.01 -1.15
CA LEU A 116 -11.82 -0.56 -2.01
C LEU A 116 -11.31 -1.92 -1.48
N SER A 117 -11.16 -2.04 -0.17
CA SER A 117 -10.81 -3.30 0.50
C SER A 117 -11.81 -4.40 0.14
N VAL A 118 -13.11 -4.12 0.30
CA VAL A 118 -14.19 -5.06 -0.03
C VAL A 118 -14.15 -5.45 -1.51
N ARG A 119 -13.98 -4.49 -2.42
CA ARG A 119 -13.90 -4.74 -3.87
C ARG A 119 -12.72 -5.65 -4.24
N LEU A 120 -11.59 -5.52 -3.54
CA LEU A 120 -10.45 -6.41 -3.73
C LEU A 120 -10.71 -7.80 -3.14
N GLU A 121 -11.37 -7.90 -2.00
CA GLU A 121 -11.77 -9.19 -1.42
C GLU A 121 -12.74 -9.94 -2.34
N GLU A 122 -13.77 -9.28 -2.87
CA GLU A 122 -14.70 -9.82 -3.87
C GLU A 122 -13.92 -10.39 -5.09
N TYR A 123 -12.95 -9.65 -5.62
CA TYR A 123 -12.09 -10.12 -6.71
C TYR A 123 -11.25 -11.36 -6.36
N PHE A 124 -10.66 -11.40 -5.16
CA PHE A 124 -9.78 -12.51 -4.76
C PHE A 124 -10.54 -13.77 -4.30
N TYR A 125 -11.76 -13.63 -3.80
CA TYR A 125 -12.49 -14.72 -3.12
C TYR A 125 -13.82 -15.10 -3.76
N GLU A 126 -14.43 -14.21 -4.55
CA GLU A 126 -15.79 -14.39 -5.08
C GLU A 126 -15.84 -14.45 -6.62
N ASP A 127 -14.68 -14.51 -7.28
CA ASP A 127 -14.53 -14.56 -8.75
C ASP A 127 -15.16 -13.35 -9.47
N GLU A 128 -15.26 -12.23 -8.75
CA GLU A 128 -15.77 -10.97 -9.27
C GLU A 128 -14.74 -10.25 -10.15
N ALA A 129 -15.20 -9.28 -10.94
CA ALA A 129 -14.32 -8.51 -11.82
C ALA A 129 -13.31 -7.66 -11.03
N PHE A 130 -12.08 -7.57 -11.56
CA PHE A 130 -11.03 -6.74 -10.97
C PHE A 130 -11.49 -5.28 -10.79
N PRO A 131 -11.21 -4.64 -9.64
CA PRO A 131 -11.62 -3.26 -9.38
C PRO A 131 -10.78 -2.27 -10.21
N HIS A 132 -11.27 -1.96 -11.41
CA HIS A 132 -10.62 -1.02 -12.32
C HIS A 132 -10.52 0.40 -11.75
N GLU A 133 -11.42 0.75 -10.82
CA GLU A 133 -11.41 2.00 -10.08
C GLU A 133 -10.21 2.16 -9.13
N LEU A 134 -9.47 1.08 -8.84
CA LEU A 134 -8.20 1.14 -8.10
C LEU A 134 -7.22 2.17 -8.70
N GLY A 135 -7.27 2.39 -10.02
CA GLY A 135 -6.46 3.40 -10.70
C GLY A 135 -6.64 4.82 -10.13
N VAL A 136 -7.86 5.16 -9.68
CA VAL A 136 -8.16 6.46 -9.07
C VAL A 136 -7.32 6.69 -7.83
N PHE A 137 -7.22 5.69 -6.95
CA PHE A 137 -6.45 5.78 -5.72
C PHE A 137 -4.96 5.95 -6.00
N LEU A 138 -4.45 5.19 -6.97
CA LEU A 138 -3.02 5.07 -7.14
C LEU A 138 -2.43 6.31 -7.79
N GLY A 139 -2.88 6.78 -8.95
CA GLY A 139 -2.15 7.82 -9.68
C GLY A 139 -2.61 7.83 -11.10
#